data_AF-A0A927ZUI4-F1
#
_entry.id   AF-A0A927ZUI4-F1
#
_cell.length_a   1.000
_cell.length_b   1.000
_cell.length_c   1.000
_cell.angle_alpha   90.00
_cell.angle_beta   90.00
_cell.angle_gamma   90.00
#
_symmetry.space_group_name_H-M   'P 1'
#
loop_
_entity.id
_entity.type
_entity.pdbx_description
1 polymer ?
#
loop_
_entity_poly.entity_id
_entity_poly.type
_entity_poly.pdbx_seq_one_letter_code
_entity_poly.pdbx_strand_id
1 'polypeptide(L)'
;MIIAWCMEVMHPYNIDVVYGELTDEQFDLTDMTAELAVRDATFSIEDFMKELGKLYDTARFYTALKDICDGNSDYTYDMYDEEKRFTGLPYLERYKHSIPEVPDIDVSSAKGDLLKEMQLYSKYQEEHPTEEPPEGEYATEPFDDYERLRDLLMECVPDFRLRLKLSPKTGRMVFSVDVESVFDIAWLSLARMMTDDPVEEHRAGNHDGMVGVMMCCRHCGDYFIRRNNRQEYCDKEECQKARNAKNQREFRNRKRMAKAGKKGR
;
A
#
# COMPACT_ATOMS: atom_id res chain seq x y z
N MET A 1 -5.24 7.49 24.94
CA MET A 1 -6.09 6.49 24.27
C MET A 1 -6.49 7.01 22.89
N ILE A 2 -6.64 6.14 21.90
CA ILE A 2 -7.02 6.50 20.52
C ILE A 2 -8.31 7.35 20.46
N ILE A 3 -9.28 7.07 21.34
CA ILE A 3 -10.54 7.84 21.43
C ILE A 3 -10.29 9.32 21.76
N ALA A 4 -9.42 9.62 22.72
CA ALA A 4 -9.08 11.00 23.06
C ALA A 4 -8.36 11.71 21.91
N TRP A 5 -7.51 10.99 21.18
CA TRP A 5 -6.86 11.51 19.99
C TRP A 5 -7.86 11.82 18.87
N CYS A 6 -8.84 10.94 18.63
CA CYS A 6 -9.92 11.17 17.66
C CYS A 6 -10.83 12.35 18.02
N MET A 7 -10.86 12.77 19.30
CA MET A 7 -11.60 13.97 19.72
C MET A 7 -10.80 15.27 19.54
N GLU A 8 -9.47 15.17 19.48
CA GLU A 8 -8.56 16.33 19.37
C GLU A 8 -8.07 16.57 17.93
N VAL A 9 -8.07 15.53 17.10
CA VAL A 9 -7.54 15.55 15.74
C VAL A 9 -8.63 15.23 14.72
N MET A 10 -8.74 16.07 13.69
CA MET A 10 -9.65 15.84 12.57
C MET A 10 -9.15 14.65 11.73
N HIS A 11 -10.02 13.67 11.54
CA HIS A 11 -9.77 12.51 10.68
C HIS A 11 -10.72 12.60 9.49
N PRO A 12 -10.25 13.07 8.33
CA PRO A 12 -11.14 13.34 7.21
C PRO A 12 -11.67 12.01 6.66
N TYR A 13 -12.98 11.82 6.82
CA TYR A 13 -13.82 10.88 6.08
C TYR A 13 -14.67 11.67 5.11
N ASN A 14 -15.18 10.99 4.09
CA ASN A 14 -15.88 11.57 2.94
C ASN A 14 -15.10 12.77 2.34
N ILE A 15 -13.78 12.61 2.19
CA ILE A 15 -12.85 13.73 1.90
C ILE A 15 -13.28 14.52 0.68
N ASP A 16 -13.62 13.85 -0.43
CA ASP A 16 -14.05 14.52 -1.66
C ASP A 16 -15.36 15.32 -1.46
N VAL A 17 -16.30 14.82 -0.64
CA VAL A 17 -17.58 15.50 -0.35
C VAL A 17 -17.34 16.70 0.55
N VAL A 18 -16.70 16.49 1.70
CA VAL A 18 -16.40 17.55 2.68
C VAL A 18 -15.55 18.64 2.04
N TYR A 19 -14.56 18.27 1.22
CA TYR A 19 -13.75 19.24 0.48
C TYR A 19 -14.59 20.02 -0.53
N GLY A 20 -15.50 19.36 -1.26
CA GLY A 20 -16.43 20.01 -2.18
C GLY A 20 -17.32 21.04 -1.48
N GLU A 21 -17.92 20.66 -0.35
CA GLU A 21 -18.79 21.54 0.44
C GLU A 21 -18.03 22.74 1.02
N LEU A 22 -16.86 22.50 1.63
CA LEU A 22 -16.04 23.56 2.23
C LEU A 22 -15.41 24.52 1.21
N THR A 23 -15.37 24.14 -0.07
CA THR A 23 -14.83 24.98 -1.15
C THR A 23 -15.90 25.60 -2.04
N ASP A 24 -17.18 25.36 -1.76
CA ASP A 24 -18.29 26.02 -2.44
C ASP A 24 -18.33 27.51 -2.08
N GLU A 25 -18.63 28.36 -3.07
CA GLU A 25 -18.73 29.81 -2.88
C GLU A 25 -19.89 30.19 -1.96
N GLN A 26 -20.88 29.31 -1.80
CA GLN A 26 -22.07 29.50 -0.97
C GLN A 26 -21.89 28.98 0.47
N PHE A 27 -20.75 28.38 0.80
CA PHE A 27 -20.51 27.85 2.13
C PHE A 27 -20.46 28.97 3.19
N ASP A 28 -21.29 28.85 4.23
CA ASP A 28 -21.34 29.76 5.36
C ASP A 28 -21.31 29.00 6.69
N LEU A 29 -20.38 29.38 7.57
CA LEU A 29 -20.23 28.80 8.91
C LEU A 29 -21.45 29.05 9.81
N THR A 30 -22.32 29.98 9.45
CA THR A 30 -23.47 30.42 10.26
C THR A 30 -24.80 29.81 9.84
N ASP A 31 -24.84 29.02 8.77
CA ASP A 31 -26.06 28.44 8.24
C ASP A 31 -26.04 26.90 8.21
N MET A 32 -27.06 26.29 7.58
CA MET A 32 -27.20 24.83 7.53
C MET A 32 -26.10 24.13 6.71
N THR A 33 -25.33 24.84 5.87
CA THR A 33 -24.21 24.24 5.12
C THR A 33 -23.10 23.77 6.06
N ALA A 34 -22.88 24.48 7.17
CA ALA A 34 -21.95 24.06 8.21
C ALA A 34 -22.40 22.79 8.95
N GLU A 35 -23.69 22.67 9.25
CA GLU A 35 -24.25 21.48 9.91
C GLU A 35 -24.15 20.23 9.03
N LEU A 36 -24.38 20.37 7.72
CA LEU A 36 -24.24 19.29 6.74
C LEU A 36 -22.78 18.85 6.63
N ALA A 37 -21.83 19.79 6.55
CA ALA A 37 -20.40 19.48 6.51
C ALA A 37 -19.92 18.74 7.77
N VAL A 38 -20.42 19.12 8.96
CA VAL A 38 -20.11 18.41 10.21
C VAL A 38 -20.68 17.00 10.21
N ARG A 39 -21.93 16.82 9.76
CA ARG A 39 -22.54 15.50 9.63
C ARG A 39 -21.72 14.61 8.71
N ASP A 40 -21.35 15.14 7.54
CA ASP A 40 -20.66 14.36 6.51
C ASP A 40 -19.18 14.11 6.86
N ALA A 41 -18.59 14.94 7.74
CA ALA A 41 -17.29 14.72 8.34
C ALA A 41 -17.31 13.80 9.59
N THR A 42 -18.50 13.42 10.09
CA THR A 42 -18.61 12.51 11.24
C THR A 42 -18.48 11.06 10.79
N PHE A 43 -17.75 10.25 11.56
CA PHE A 43 -17.50 8.84 11.24
C PHE A 43 -17.62 7.94 12.48
N SER A 44 -17.78 6.64 12.25
CA SER A 44 -17.83 5.64 13.32
C SER A 44 -16.42 5.33 13.83
N ILE A 45 -16.22 5.40 15.15
CA ILE A 45 -14.97 4.96 15.79
C ILE A 45 -14.73 3.46 15.55
N GLU A 46 -15.78 2.66 15.44
CA GLU A 46 -15.65 1.22 15.17
C GLU A 46 -15.05 0.97 13.79
N ASP A 47 -15.56 1.65 12.76
CA ASP A 47 -15.05 1.55 11.39
C ASP A 47 -13.61 2.08 11.31
N PHE A 48 -13.34 3.21 11.97
CA PHE A 48 -11.99 3.76 12.09
C PHE A 48 -11.00 2.74 12.66
N MET A 49 -11.35 2.10 13.77
CA MET A 49 -10.50 1.12 14.42
C MET A 49 -10.30 -0.14 13.57
N LYS A 50 -11.32 -0.55 12.81
CA LYS A 50 -11.25 -1.68 11.89
C LYS A 50 -10.31 -1.38 10.72
N GLU A 51 -10.41 -0.21 10.11
CA GLU A 51 -9.52 0.20 9.02
C GLU A 51 -8.08 0.41 9.49
N LEU A 52 -7.91 1.04 10.66
CA LEU A 52 -6.60 1.20 11.29
C LEU A 52 -5.94 -0.15 11.55
N GLY A 53 -6.68 -1.14 12.05
CA GLY A 53 -6.15 -2.47 12.30
C GLY A 53 -5.64 -3.15 11.05
N LYS A 54 -6.45 -3.16 9.97
CA LYS A 54 -6.04 -3.74 8.69
C LYS A 54 -4.79 -3.10 8.12
N LEU A 55 -4.74 -1.76 8.13
CA LEU A 55 -3.57 -1.03 7.64
C LEU A 55 -2.33 -1.32 8.50
N TYR A 56 -2.49 -1.34 9.82
CA TYR A 56 -1.41 -1.63 10.76
C TYR A 56 -0.85 -3.04 10.56
N ASP A 57 -1.72 -4.05 10.50
CA ASP A 57 -1.32 -5.44 10.30
C ASP A 57 -0.62 -5.62 8.95
N THR A 58 -1.12 -4.98 7.89
CA THR A 58 -0.52 -5.07 6.55
C THR A 58 0.82 -4.33 6.46
N ALA A 59 0.95 -3.16 7.08
CA ALA A 59 2.22 -2.44 7.16
C ALA A 59 3.27 -3.21 7.98
N ARG A 60 2.84 -3.90 9.05
CA ARG A 60 3.69 -4.84 9.78
C ARG A 60 4.08 -6.02 8.91
N PHE A 61 3.15 -6.58 8.15
CA PHE A 61 3.45 -7.68 7.23
C PHE A 61 4.49 -7.28 6.20
N TYR A 62 4.34 -6.10 5.61
CA TYR A 62 5.30 -5.56 4.65
C TYR A 62 6.70 -5.45 5.27
N THR A 63 6.78 -4.92 6.50
CA THR A 63 8.07 -4.77 7.20
C THR A 63 8.67 -6.14 7.51
N ALA A 64 7.87 -7.07 8.03
CA ALA A 64 8.28 -8.44 8.31
C ALA A 64 8.81 -9.15 7.07
N LEU A 65 8.13 -9.01 5.93
CA LEU A 65 8.54 -9.61 4.69
C LEU A 65 9.89 -9.05 4.21
N LYS A 66 10.15 -7.75 4.41
CA LYS A 66 11.46 -7.15 4.15
C LYS A 66 12.53 -7.71 5.08
N ASP A 67 12.24 -7.85 6.37
CA ASP A 67 13.18 -8.39 7.35
C ASP A 67 13.52 -9.86 7.04
N ILE A 68 12.54 -10.68 6.65
CA ILE A 68 12.72 -12.06 6.17
C ILE A 68 13.64 -12.07 4.93
N CYS A 69 13.40 -11.18 3.97
CA CYS A 69 14.24 -11.03 2.78
C CYS A 69 15.69 -10.68 3.14
N ASP A 70 15.88 -9.75 4.07
CA ASP A 70 17.20 -9.28 4.49
C ASP A 70 17.91 -10.28 5.44
N GLY A 71 17.31 -11.46 5.72
CA GLY A 71 17.86 -12.52 6.56
C GLY A 71 17.75 -12.27 8.07
N ASN A 72 16.85 -11.36 8.48
CA ASN A 72 16.60 -10.99 9.87
C ASN A 72 15.24 -11.54 10.36
N SER A 73 14.91 -12.79 10.02
CA SER A 73 13.63 -13.45 10.31
C SER A 73 13.35 -13.62 11.81
N ASP A 74 14.36 -13.56 12.69
CA ASP A 74 14.18 -13.64 14.15
C ASP A 74 13.18 -12.60 14.68
N TYR A 75 13.17 -11.39 14.11
CA TYR A 75 12.26 -10.32 14.53
C TYR A 75 10.81 -10.55 14.09
N THR A 76 10.55 -11.53 13.22
CA THR A 76 9.22 -11.85 12.70
C THR A 76 8.51 -12.95 13.49
N TYR A 77 9.21 -13.62 14.41
CA TYR A 77 8.67 -14.75 15.17
C TYR A 77 7.45 -14.37 16.02
N ASP A 78 7.51 -13.30 16.80
CA ASP A 78 6.42 -12.89 17.73
C ASP A 78 5.45 -11.84 17.15
N MET A 79 5.14 -11.95 15.85
CA MET A 79 4.27 -10.99 15.18
C MET A 79 2.78 -11.30 15.26
N TYR A 80 2.39 -12.46 15.75
CA TYR A 80 1.00 -12.83 16.04
C TYR A 80 0.75 -12.86 17.55
N ASP A 81 -0.35 -12.24 17.98
CA ASP A 81 -0.75 -12.20 19.39
C ASP A 81 -2.26 -11.98 19.50
N GLU A 82 -2.98 -13.03 19.90
CA GLU A 82 -4.45 -13.01 20.06
C GLU A 82 -4.93 -12.07 21.18
N GLU A 83 -4.07 -11.76 22.16
CA GLU A 83 -4.41 -10.90 23.29
C GLU A 83 -4.30 -9.41 22.94
N LYS A 84 -3.59 -9.08 21.84
CA LYS A 84 -3.46 -7.71 21.35
C LYS A 84 -4.71 -7.26 20.59
N ARG A 85 -4.98 -5.95 20.62
CA ARG A 85 -6.11 -5.31 19.94
C ARG A 85 -6.12 -5.52 18.42
N PHE A 86 -4.94 -5.75 17.84
CA PHE A 86 -4.72 -6.17 16.47
C PHE A 86 -3.91 -7.47 16.53
N THR A 87 -4.48 -8.55 15.98
CA THR A 87 -3.98 -9.92 16.15
C THR A 87 -2.65 -10.16 15.44
N GLY A 88 -2.28 -9.31 14.48
CA GLY A 88 -1.02 -9.42 13.76
C GLY A 88 -1.07 -10.42 12.61
N LEU A 89 0.01 -11.19 12.41
CA LEU A 89 0.25 -11.97 11.19
C LEU A 89 0.08 -13.49 11.41
N PRO A 90 -1.16 -14.03 11.34
CA PRO A 90 -1.39 -15.46 11.57
C PRO A 90 -0.69 -16.36 10.54
N TYR A 91 -0.35 -15.84 9.37
CA TYR A 91 0.30 -16.59 8.29
C TYR A 91 1.71 -17.05 8.65
N LEU A 92 2.36 -16.42 9.64
CA LEU A 92 3.70 -16.79 10.09
C LEU A 92 3.69 -17.92 11.13
N GLU A 93 2.56 -18.16 11.80
CA GLU A 93 2.45 -19.21 12.83
C GLU A 93 2.71 -20.61 12.26
N ARG A 94 2.33 -20.86 11.01
CA ARG A 94 2.53 -22.15 10.35
C ARG A 94 4.00 -22.57 10.23
N TYR A 95 4.93 -21.62 10.30
CA TYR A 95 6.37 -21.89 10.19
C TYR A 95 7.01 -22.20 11.55
N LYS A 96 6.30 -21.93 12.66
CA LYS A 96 6.80 -22.22 14.01
C LYS A 96 6.70 -23.71 14.36
N HIS A 97 5.72 -24.39 13.76
CA HIS A 97 5.45 -25.79 14.05
C HIS A 97 5.99 -26.69 12.94
N SER A 98 6.67 -27.76 13.34
CA SER A 98 7.11 -28.80 12.42
C SER A 98 5.88 -29.42 11.75
N ILE A 99 5.89 -29.49 10.43
CA ILE A 99 4.81 -30.17 9.68
C ILE A 99 4.99 -31.68 9.93
N PRO A 100 4.00 -32.38 10.53
CA PRO A 100 4.10 -33.82 10.73
C PRO A 100 4.22 -34.50 9.37
N GLU A 101 5.26 -35.33 9.17
CA GLU A 101 5.33 -36.19 7.99
C GLU A 101 4.08 -37.08 7.97
N VAL A 102 3.45 -37.23 6.80
CA VAL A 102 2.34 -38.17 6.64
C VAL A 102 2.92 -39.58 6.69
N PRO A 103 2.67 -40.35 7.76
CA PRO A 103 3.33 -41.63 7.93
C PRO A 103 2.60 -42.67 7.06
N ASP A 104 3.35 -43.56 6.42
CA ASP A 104 2.78 -44.70 5.69
C ASP A 104 2.38 -45.79 6.69
N ILE A 105 1.24 -45.58 7.36
CA ILE A 105 0.70 -46.51 8.37
C ILE A 105 -0.33 -47.45 7.76
N ASP A 106 -0.31 -48.71 8.20
CA ASP A 106 -1.29 -49.71 7.79
C ASP A 106 -2.68 -49.40 8.37
N VAL A 107 -3.52 -48.75 7.55
CA VAL A 107 -4.92 -48.45 7.88
C VAL A 107 -5.89 -49.54 7.43
N SER A 108 -5.42 -50.71 6.99
CA SER A 108 -6.29 -51.80 6.51
C SER A 108 -7.33 -52.24 7.55
N SER A 109 -7.01 -52.09 8.84
CA SER A 109 -7.93 -52.36 9.97
C SER A 109 -9.17 -51.46 9.99
N ALA A 110 -9.09 -50.26 9.39
CA ALA A 110 -10.20 -49.33 9.27
C ALA A 110 -11.19 -49.72 8.16
N LYS A 111 -10.81 -50.60 7.23
CA LYS A 111 -11.67 -51.13 6.15
C LYS A 111 -12.35 -50.02 5.31
N GLY A 112 -11.66 -48.90 5.08
CA GLY A 112 -12.18 -47.75 4.33
C GLY A 112 -13.11 -46.83 5.12
N ASP A 113 -13.20 -46.99 6.45
CA ASP A 113 -13.91 -46.06 7.34
C ASP A 113 -13.01 -44.87 7.71
N LEU A 114 -13.24 -43.73 7.05
CA LEU A 114 -12.43 -42.51 7.19
C LEU A 114 -12.20 -42.09 8.65
N LEU A 115 -13.20 -42.22 9.52
CA LEU A 115 -13.07 -41.80 10.92
C LEU A 115 -12.08 -42.70 11.68
N LYS A 116 -12.09 -43.99 11.37
CA LYS A 116 -11.14 -44.95 11.96
C LYS A 116 -9.74 -44.76 11.40
N GLU A 117 -9.60 -44.43 10.12
CA GLU A 117 -8.31 -44.07 9.52
C GLU A 117 -7.72 -42.84 10.23
N MET A 118 -8.50 -41.77 10.40
CA MET A 118 -8.08 -40.57 11.14
C MET A 118 -7.66 -40.88 12.58
N GLN A 119 -8.38 -41.77 13.28
CA GLN A 119 -8.02 -42.20 14.64
C GLN A 119 -6.70 -42.98 14.68
N LEU A 120 -6.39 -43.77 13.66
CA LEU A 120 -5.11 -44.48 13.56
C LEU A 120 -3.95 -43.52 13.35
N TYR A 121 -4.12 -42.53 12.45
CA TYR A 121 -3.13 -41.46 12.27
C TYR A 121 -2.90 -40.65 13.55
N SER A 122 -3.96 -40.27 14.26
CA SER A 122 -3.86 -39.55 15.53
C SER A 122 -3.07 -40.34 16.58
N LYS A 123 -3.33 -41.65 16.70
CA LYS A 123 -2.59 -42.52 17.63
C LYS A 123 -1.11 -42.64 17.25
N TYR A 124 -0.81 -42.78 15.96
CA TYR A 124 0.57 -42.84 15.51
C TYR A 124 1.32 -41.55 15.85
N GLN A 125 0.68 -40.38 15.65
CA GLN A 125 1.25 -39.08 16.01
C GLN A 125 1.47 -38.92 17.52
N GLU A 126 0.56 -39.45 18.36
CA GLU A 126 0.76 -39.49 19.82
C GLU A 126 1.97 -40.34 20.24
N GLU A 127 2.21 -41.46 19.54
CA GLU A 127 3.33 -42.36 19.81
C GLU A 127 4.67 -41.86 19.23
N HIS A 128 4.61 -41.01 18.20
CA HIS A 128 5.77 -40.46 17.47
C HIS A 128 5.66 -38.94 17.38
N PRO A 129 5.80 -38.22 18.52
CA PRO A 129 5.71 -36.77 18.53
C PRO A 129 6.81 -36.18 17.64
N THR A 130 6.43 -35.24 16.78
CA THR A 130 7.38 -34.50 15.95
C THR A 130 8.21 -33.59 16.86
N GLU A 131 9.54 -33.61 16.71
CA GLU A 131 10.40 -32.68 17.43
C GLU A 131 10.07 -31.25 16.96
N GLU A 132 9.62 -30.42 17.90
CA GLU A 132 9.40 -29.00 17.66
C GLU A 132 10.72 -28.24 17.81
N PRO A 133 10.93 -27.17 17.02
CA PRO A 133 12.08 -26.30 17.18
C PRO A 133 12.07 -25.64 18.57
N PRO A 134 13.24 -25.18 19.06
CA PRO A 134 13.30 -24.40 20.28
C PRO A 134 12.51 -23.09 20.15
N GLU A 135 12.00 -22.58 21.26
CA GLU A 135 11.23 -21.33 21.30
C GLU A 135 12.06 -20.17 20.74
N GLY A 136 11.51 -19.49 19.72
CA GLY A 136 12.16 -18.39 19.01
C GLY A 136 12.75 -18.78 17.65
N GLU A 137 12.78 -20.07 17.31
CA GLU A 137 13.25 -20.56 16.01
C GLU A 137 12.10 -21.13 15.18
N TYR A 138 12.12 -20.85 13.87
CA TYR A 138 11.16 -21.43 12.95
C TYR A 138 11.50 -22.90 12.65
N ALA A 139 10.48 -23.75 12.59
CA ALA A 139 10.61 -25.15 12.15
C ALA A 139 10.89 -25.24 10.64
N THR A 140 10.42 -24.25 9.88
CA THR A 140 10.65 -24.13 8.44
C THR A 140 10.92 -22.67 8.11
N GLU A 141 11.97 -22.38 7.35
CA GLU A 141 12.35 -21.01 7.03
C GLU A 141 11.23 -20.29 6.24
N PRO A 142 10.67 -19.17 6.75
CA PRO A 142 9.63 -18.43 6.04
C PRO A 142 10.06 -17.94 4.66
N PHE A 143 11.37 -17.72 4.48
CA PHE A 143 11.96 -17.31 3.21
C PHE A 143 11.74 -18.32 2.09
N ASP A 144 11.68 -19.63 2.40
CA ASP A 144 11.45 -20.66 1.38
C ASP A 144 10.06 -20.56 0.73
N ASP A 145 9.12 -19.88 1.38
CA ASP A 145 7.76 -19.63 0.89
C ASP A 145 7.49 -18.12 0.69
N TYR A 146 8.56 -17.36 0.42
CA TYR A 146 8.53 -15.90 0.25
C TYR A 146 7.56 -15.45 -0.84
N GLU A 147 7.52 -16.15 -1.99
CA GLU A 147 6.62 -15.77 -3.09
C GLU A 147 5.15 -15.81 -2.65
N ARG A 148 4.76 -16.84 -1.91
CA ARG A 148 3.40 -16.94 -1.36
C ARG A 148 3.13 -15.87 -0.32
N LEU A 149 4.09 -15.57 0.56
CA LEU A 149 3.96 -14.49 1.54
C LEU A 149 3.79 -13.13 0.86
N ARG A 150 4.54 -12.89 -0.24
CA ARG A 150 4.39 -11.69 -1.07
C ARG A 150 3.01 -11.63 -1.72
N ASP A 151 2.51 -12.74 -2.25
CA ASP A 151 1.20 -12.77 -2.89
C ASP A 151 0.08 -12.52 -1.87
N LEU A 152 0.17 -13.11 -0.68
CA LEU A 152 -0.73 -12.80 0.44
C LEU A 152 -0.67 -11.32 0.83
N LEU A 153 0.52 -10.71 0.86
CA LEU A 153 0.67 -9.29 1.15
C LEU A 153 -0.03 -8.43 0.09
N MET A 154 0.07 -8.79 -1.18
CA MET A 154 -0.62 -8.09 -2.27
C MET A 154 -2.14 -8.21 -2.14
N GLU A 155 -2.66 -9.39 -1.76
CA GLU A 155 -4.09 -9.61 -1.51
C GLU A 155 -4.63 -8.81 -0.31
N CYS A 156 -3.76 -8.40 0.62
CA CYS A 156 -4.16 -7.57 1.77
C CYS A 156 -4.42 -6.09 1.38
N VAL A 157 -3.87 -5.62 0.26
CA VAL A 157 -4.04 -4.24 -0.21
C VAL A 157 -5.44 -4.10 -0.81
N PRO A 158 -6.24 -3.10 -0.40
CA PRO A 158 -7.59 -2.91 -0.93
C PRO A 158 -7.57 -2.44 -2.40
N ASP A 159 -8.65 -2.73 -3.11
CA ASP A 159 -8.88 -2.23 -4.46
C ASP A 159 -9.14 -0.72 -4.46
N PHE A 160 -8.51 0.00 -5.39
CA PHE A 160 -8.71 1.43 -5.56
C PHE A 160 -9.52 1.75 -6.82
N ARG A 161 -10.58 2.56 -6.66
CA ARG A 161 -11.37 3.03 -7.81
C ARG A 161 -10.70 4.22 -8.49
N LEU A 162 -10.29 4.05 -9.75
CA LEU A 162 -9.76 5.14 -10.57
C LEU A 162 -10.89 5.89 -11.29
N ARG A 163 -10.89 7.24 -11.22
CA ARG A 163 -11.85 8.11 -11.91
C ARG A 163 -11.15 9.28 -12.62
N LEU A 164 -11.81 9.85 -13.64
CA LEU A 164 -11.40 11.13 -14.22
C LEU A 164 -11.88 12.26 -13.30
N LYS A 165 -10.95 13.03 -12.75
CA LYS A 165 -11.22 14.20 -11.90
C LYS A 165 -10.66 15.46 -12.55
N LEU A 166 -11.29 16.61 -12.31
CA LEU A 166 -10.77 17.91 -12.75
C LEU A 166 -9.76 18.41 -11.71
N SER A 167 -8.52 18.66 -12.11
CA SER A 167 -7.51 19.24 -11.23
C SER A 167 -7.83 20.71 -10.96
N PRO A 168 -8.13 21.13 -9.71
CA PRO A 168 -8.46 22.53 -9.41
C PRO A 168 -7.28 23.46 -9.73
N LYS A 169 -6.05 22.97 -9.54
CA LYS A 169 -4.81 23.71 -9.76
C LYS A 169 -4.52 24.01 -11.24
N THR A 170 -4.97 23.14 -12.15
CA THR A 170 -4.57 23.22 -13.57
C THR A 170 -5.75 23.30 -14.55
N GLY A 171 -6.98 23.06 -14.09
CA GLY A 171 -8.19 22.98 -14.91
C GLY A 171 -8.20 21.81 -15.89
N ARG A 172 -7.31 20.82 -15.72
CA ARG A 172 -7.17 19.67 -16.61
C ARG A 172 -7.84 18.44 -16.02
N MET A 173 -8.42 17.62 -16.89
CA MET A 173 -8.86 16.27 -16.52
C MET A 173 -7.64 15.39 -16.28
N VAL A 174 -7.62 14.71 -15.13
CA VAL A 174 -6.57 13.78 -14.72
C VAL A 174 -7.21 12.49 -14.22
N PHE A 175 -6.56 11.34 -14.47
CA PHE A 175 -6.91 10.13 -13.75
C PHE A 175 -6.45 10.28 -12.31
N SER A 176 -7.36 10.07 -11.38
CA SER A 176 -7.11 10.14 -9.94
C SER A 176 -7.90 9.05 -9.24
N VAL A 177 -7.35 8.54 -8.15
CA VAL A 177 -8.05 7.59 -7.29
C VAL A 177 -9.16 8.32 -6.53
N ASP A 178 -10.22 7.58 -6.23
CA ASP A 178 -11.26 7.99 -5.32
C ASP A 178 -10.77 7.96 -3.88
N VAL A 179 -10.88 9.07 -3.16
CA VAL A 179 -10.36 9.17 -1.80
C VAL A 179 -11.53 9.54 -0.92
N GLU A 180 -12.06 8.55 -0.23
CA GLU A 180 -13.17 8.70 0.69
C GLU A 180 -12.66 8.85 2.12
N SER A 181 -11.56 8.20 2.49
CA SER A 181 -11.02 8.24 3.85
C SER A 181 -9.54 8.59 3.92
N VAL A 182 -9.09 8.98 5.12
CA VAL A 182 -7.66 9.08 5.43
C VAL A 182 -6.94 7.74 5.25
N PHE A 183 -7.64 6.61 5.40
CA PHE A 183 -7.08 5.29 5.19
C PHE A 183 -6.83 5.01 3.71
N ASP A 184 -7.66 5.50 2.78
CA ASP A 184 -7.37 5.38 1.35
C ASP A 184 -6.05 6.06 0.99
N ILE A 185 -5.79 7.24 1.55
CA ILE A 185 -4.52 7.96 1.38
C ILE A 185 -3.36 7.14 1.94
N ALA A 186 -3.53 6.58 3.14
CA ALA A 186 -2.50 5.79 3.79
C ALA A 186 -2.22 4.49 3.01
N TRP A 187 -3.26 3.81 2.52
CA TRP A 187 -3.17 2.62 1.68
C TRP A 187 -2.49 2.92 0.34
N LEU A 188 -2.83 4.03 -0.31
CA LEU A 188 -2.15 4.48 -1.53
C LEU A 188 -0.66 4.76 -1.27
N SER A 189 -0.35 5.34 -0.11
CA SER A 189 1.04 5.61 0.29
C SER A 189 1.81 4.32 0.54
N LEU A 190 1.21 3.36 1.24
CA LEU A 190 1.80 2.04 1.48
C LEU A 190 2.01 1.28 0.17
N ALA A 191 0.98 1.21 -0.69
CA ALA A 191 1.09 0.59 -2.00
C ALA A 191 2.19 1.25 -2.84
N ARG A 192 2.31 2.59 -2.78
CA ARG A 192 3.39 3.30 -3.46
C ARG A 192 4.76 2.89 -2.95
N MET A 193 4.94 2.79 -1.62
CA MET A 193 6.18 2.30 -1.01
C MET A 193 6.52 0.89 -1.50
N MET A 194 5.54 -0.03 -1.48
CA MET A 194 5.69 -1.40 -1.97
C MET A 194 6.12 -1.45 -3.44
N THR A 195 5.59 -0.57 -4.30
CA THR A 195 5.97 -0.51 -5.72
C THR A 195 7.33 0.15 -5.98
N ASP A 196 7.77 1.03 -5.08
CA ASP A 196 9.06 1.74 -5.23
C ASP A 196 10.23 0.90 -4.71
N ASP A 197 9.99 -0.05 -3.80
CA ASP A 197 11.01 -0.99 -3.32
C ASP A 197 11.22 -2.14 -4.36
N PRO A 198 12.42 -2.27 -4.96
CA PRO A 198 12.68 -3.29 -5.97
C PRO A 198 12.73 -4.70 -5.35
N VAL A 199 12.14 -5.66 -6.06
CA VAL A 199 12.29 -7.12 -5.81
C VAL A 199 13.77 -7.50 -5.93
N GLU A 200 14.26 -8.36 -5.04
CA GLU A 200 15.70 -8.63 -4.85
C GLU A 200 16.46 -9.08 -6.11
N GLU A 201 15.80 -9.79 -7.03
CA GLU A 201 16.38 -10.15 -8.34
C GLU A 201 16.85 -8.93 -9.16
N HIS A 202 16.42 -7.72 -8.79
CA HIS A 202 16.78 -6.46 -9.41
C HIS A 202 17.55 -5.50 -8.50
N ARG A 203 17.88 -5.89 -7.25
CA ARG A 203 18.76 -5.08 -6.37
C ARG A 203 20.23 -5.15 -6.80
N ALA A 204 20.68 -6.28 -7.34
CA ALA A 204 22.05 -6.50 -7.81
C ALA A 204 22.25 -6.23 -9.32
N GLY A 205 21.17 -6.14 -10.08
CA GLY A 205 21.20 -5.79 -11.50
C GLY A 205 21.26 -4.28 -11.67
N ASN A 206 22.12 -3.79 -12.58
CA ASN A 206 22.07 -2.41 -13.06
C ASN A 206 20.62 -1.94 -13.20
N HIS A 207 20.33 -0.69 -12.82
CA HIS A 207 19.05 0.01 -13.01
C HIS A 207 18.58 0.12 -14.49
N ASP A 208 19.09 -0.72 -15.39
CA ASP A 208 18.80 -0.81 -16.82
C ASP A 208 17.38 -1.35 -17.10
N GLY A 209 16.66 -1.78 -16.06
CA GLY A 209 15.31 -2.34 -16.12
C GLY A 209 14.18 -1.42 -15.65
N MET A 210 14.44 -0.18 -15.16
CA MET A 210 13.33 0.75 -14.90
C MET A 210 12.71 1.15 -16.24
N VAL A 211 11.66 0.43 -16.64
CA VAL A 211 10.75 0.81 -17.72
C VAL A 211 10.14 2.15 -17.30
N GLY A 212 10.73 3.23 -17.79
CA GLY A 212 10.34 4.58 -17.42
C GLY A 212 8.83 4.81 -17.54
N VAL A 213 8.28 5.70 -16.70
CA VAL A 213 6.83 5.96 -16.66
C VAL A 213 6.34 6.35 -18.06
N MET A 214 5.37 5.61 -18.60
CA MET A 214 4.73 5.95 -19.86
C MET A 214 3.95 7.26 -19.70
N MET A 215 4.31 8.28 -20.48
CA MET A 215 3.66 9.59 -20.46
C MET A 215 3.32 10.06 -21.87
N CYS A 216 2.30 10.92 -22.00
CA CYS A 216 1.99 11.59 -23.25
C CYS A 216 2.87 12.84 -23.43
N CYS A 217 3.42 13.02 -24.63
CA CYS A 217 4.18 14.22 -24.97
C CYS A 217 3.29 15.46 -24.95
N ARG A 218 3.72 16.50 -24.23
CA ARG A 218 2.97 17.77 -24.12
C ARG A 218 2.87 18.57 -25.44
N HIS A 219 3.58 18.17 -26.49
CA HIS A 219 3.52 18.80 -27.82
C HIS A 219 2.72 17.96 -28.81
N CYS A 220 3.15 16.72 -29.10
CA CYS A 220 2.51 15.89 -30.13
C CYS A 220 1.42 14.94 -29.61
N GLY A 221 1.30 14.74 -28.29
CA GLY A 221 0.35 13.80 -27.71
C GLY A 221 0.76 12.33 -27.75
N ASP A 222 1.83 11.97 -28.45
CA ASP A 222 2.32 10.59 -28.51
C ASP A 222 2.83 10.09 -27.15
N TYR A 223 2.65 8.79 -26.92
CA TYR A 223 3.19 8.11 -25.75
C TYR A 223 4.70 7.92 -25.86
N PHE A 224 5.42 8.18 -24.77
CA PHE A 224 6.85 7.93 -24.66
C PHE A 224 7.21 7.49 -23.24
N ILE A 225 8.32 6.76 -23.12
CA ILE A 225 8.86 6.28 -21.84
C ILE A 225 9.70 7.40 -21.22
N ARG A 226 9.28 7.88 -20.05
CA ARG A 226 9.97 8.95 -19.31
C ARG A 226 11.25 8.40 -18.65
N ARG A 227 12.42 8.89 -19.06
CA ARG A 227 13.73 8.50 -18.47
C ARG A 227 14.18 9.40 -17.31
N ASN A 228 13.53 10.55 -17.12
CA ASN A 228 13.83 11.50 -16.05
C ASN A 228 12.54 12.14 -15.54
N ASN A 229 12.41 12.34 -14.23
CA ASN A 229 11.27 12.98 -13.58
C ASN A 229 10.87 14.35 -14.18
N ARG A 230 11.78 15.05 -14.85
CA ARG A 230 11.53 16.37 -15.49
C ARG A 230 11.19 16.30 -17.00
N GLN A 231 11.16 15.12 -17.61
CA GLN A 231 10.94 14.98 -19.05
C GLN A 231 9.43 15.04 -19.36
N GLU A 232 8.99 16.17 -19.94
CA GLU A 232 7.60 16.42 -20.35
C GLU A 232 7.36 16.25 -21.87
N TYR A 233 8.43 16.10 -22.66
CA TYR A 233 8.40 16.05 -24.12
C TYR A 233 9.14 14.82 -24.63
N CYS A 234 8.63 14.18 -25.68
CA CYS A 234 9.31 13.07 -26.35
C CYS A 234 10.53 13.55 -27.13
N ASP A 235 11.38 12.63 -27.55
CA ASP A 235 12.68 12.94 -28.18
C ASP A 235 12.55 13.35 -29.67
N LYS A 236 11.33 13.43 -30.21
CA LYS A 236 11.09 13.96 -31.56
C LYS A 236 11.61 15.39 -31.67
N GLU A 237 12.31 15.68 -32.75
CA GLU A 237 13.00 16.95 -32.96
C GLU A 237 12.03 18.15 -32.88
N GLU A 238 10.84 18.02 -33.44
CA GLU A 238 9.78 19.03 -33.39
C GLU A 238 9.32 19.34 -31.96
N CYS A 239 9.20 18.31 -31.13
CA CYS A 239 8.77 18.43 -29.73
C CYS A 239 9.87 19.07 -28.87
N GLN A 240 11.13 18.75 -29.13
CA GLN A 240 12.27 19.39 -28.45
C GLN A 240 12.44 20.86 -28.89
N LYS A 241 12.19 21.19 -30.17
CA LYS A 241 12.14 22.59 -30.65
C LYS A 241 11.05 23.38 -29.93
N ALA A 242 9.84 22.82 -29.81
CA ALA A 242 8.74 23.45 -29.08
C ALA A 242 9.06 23.67 -27.59
N ARG A 243 9.69 22.67 -26.93
CA ARG A 243 10.19 22.78 -25.56
C ARG A 243 11.19 23.93 -25.41
N ASN A 244 12.17 24.01 -26.30
CA ASN A 244 13.20 25.07 -26.26
C ASN A 244 12.59 26.46 -26.49
N ALA A 245 11.64 26.60 -27.42
CA ALA A 245 10.92 27.84 -27.65
C ALA A 245 10.12 28.29 -26.41
N LYS A 246 9.43 27.36 -25.73
CA LYS A 246 8.73 27.61 -24.47
C LYS A 246 9.68 28.08 -23.37
N ASN A 247 10.78 27.35 -23.15
CA ASN A 247 11.79 27.70 -22.14
C ASN A 247 12.37 29.09 -22.39
N GLN A 248 12.64 29.43 -23.65
CA GLN A 248 13.16 30.75 -24.03
C GLN A 248 12.13 31.86 -23.81
N ARG A 249 10.83 31.60 -24.06
CA ARG A 249 9.74 32.53 -23.74
C ARG A 249 9.63 32.78 -22.24
N GLU A 250 9.63 31.73 -21.44
CA GLU A 250 9.56 31.83 -19.97
C GLU A 250 10.77 32.54 -19.38
N PHE A 251 11.97 32.29 -19.91
CA PHE A 251 13.18 33.03 -19.53
C PHE A 251 13.07 34.52 -19.84
N ARG A 252 12.61 34.88 -21.04
CA ARG A 252 12.38 36.29 -21.43
C ARG A 252 11.34 36.96 -20.54
N ASN A 253 10.25 36.25 -20.19
CA ASN A 253 9.22 36.75 -19.28
C ASN A 253 9.76 36.98 -17.87
N ARG A 254 10.53 36.03 -17.32
CA ARG A 254 11.21 36.19 -16.02
C ARG A 254 12.14 37.41 -16.01
N LYS A 255 12.93 37.60 -17.06
CA LYS A 255 13.78 38.80 -17.21
C LYS A 255 12.98 40.10 -17.29
N ARG A 256 11.84 40.11 -17.99
CA ARG A 256 10.95 41.29 -18.07
C ARG A 256 10.35 41.62 -16.71
N MET A 257 9.84 40.62 -15.98
CA MET A 257 9.28 40.80 -14.64
C MET A 257 10.34 41.27 -13.62
N ALA A 258 11.55 40.72 -13.65
CA ALA A 258 12.65 41.16 -12.80
C ALA A 258 13.09 42.62 -13.08
N LYS A 259 13.02 43.07 -14.35
CA LYS A 259 13.27 44.47 -14.71
C LYS A 259 12.13 45.40 -14.30
N ALA A 260 10.88 44.93 -14.34
CA ALA A 260 9.72 45.70 -13.88
C ALA A 260 9.73 45.88 -12.35
N GLY A 261 10.07 44.83 -11.59
CA GLY A 261 10.18 44.90 -10.13
C GLY A 261 11.33 45.79 -9.60
N LYS A 262 12.36 46.06 -10.42
CA LYS A 262 13.45 46.99 -10.09
C LYS A 262 13.15 48.47 -10.38
N LYS A 263 12.08 48.78 -11.14
CA LYS A 263 11.68 50.16 -11.46
C LYS A 263 10.65 50.76 -10.50
N GLY A 264 10.11 49.95 -9.59
CA GLY A 264 9.11 50.36 -8.60
C GLY A 264 9.65 50.48 -7.17
N ARG A 265 10.96 50.65 -7.01
CA ARG A 265 11.61 50.83 -5.70
C ARG A 265 12.51 52.05 -5.73
#